data_AF-A0AAW2UK40-F1
#
_entry.id   AF-A0AAW2UK40-F1
#
_cell.length_a   1.000
_cell.length_b   1.000
_cell.length_c   1.000
_cell.angle_alpha   90.00
_cell.angle_beta   90.00
_cell.angle_gamma   90.00
#
_symmetry.space_group_name_H-M   'P 1'
#
loop_
_entity.id
_entity.type
_entity.pdbx_description
1 polymer ?
#
loop_
_entity_poly.entity_id
_entity_poly.type
_entity_poly.pdbx_seq_one_letter_code
_entity_poly.pdbx_strand_id
1 'polypeptide(L)'
;MADELPLNCRTPAITKYDGAADPMEHLLRFENAALLHRYTYGIKCRVFITTFAGAAQQWFNQLPVGAIGSFQEFRSLFLHQFASRRKLRKTELSLFAVRQKEDEPLKEYLQRFNTAALEVPAAAQEVKASAFS
;
A
#
# COMPACT_ATOMS: atom_id res chain seq x y z
N MET A 1 -20.56 -4.29 -23.84
CA MET A 1 -20.73 -2.84 -24.08
C MET A 1 -19.60 -2.15 -23.33
N ALA A 2 -18.68 -1.49 -24.05
CA ALA A 2 -17.60 -0.76 -23.43
C ALA A 2 -18.16 0.54 -22.85
N ASP A 3 -18.05 0.72 -21.54
CA ASP A 3 -18.35 1.98 -20.87
C ASP A 3 -17.38 3.04 -21.43
N GLU A 4 -17.89 3.95 -22.27
CA GLU A 4 -17.11 5.08 -22.75
C GLU A 4 -16.72 5.93 -21.54
N LEU A 5 -15.44 6.29 -21.42
CA LEU A 5 -15.00 7.25 -20.42
C LEU A 5 -15.73 8.56 -20.69
N PRO A 6 -16.60 9.05 -19.79
CA PRO A 6 -17.15 10.38 -19.99
C PRO A 6 -15.98 11.37 -20.01
N LEU A 7 -15.97 12.30 -20.98
CA LEU A 7 -14.89 13.28 -21.19
C LEU A 7 -14.61 14.15 -19.96
N ASN A 8 -15.44 14.06 -18.92
CA ASN A 8 -15.32 14.74 -17.64
C ASN A 8 -14.89 13.82 -16.47
N CYS A 9 -14.34 12.64 -16.73
CA CYS A 9 -13.74 11.79 -15.70
C CYS A 9 -12.67 12.58 -14.95
N ARG A 10 -13.08 13.17 -13.81
CA ARG A 10 -12.22 13.99 -12.96
C ARG A 10 -11.08 13.13 -12.51
N THR A 11 -9.86 13.37 -12.97
CA THR A 11 -8.70 12.64 -12.47
C THR A 11 -8.51 12.99 -10.99
N PRO A 12 -8.29 11.99 -10.12
CA PRO A 12 -8.09 12.25 -8.71
C PRO A 12 -6.75 12.98 -8.56
N ALA A 13 -6.71 14.00 -7.71
CA ALA A 13 -5.49 14.73 -7.40
C ALA A 13 -4.61 13.90 -6.45
N ILE A 14 -4.07 12.78 -6.95
CA ILE A 14 -3.14 11.94 -6.23
C ILE A 14 -1.74 12.04 -6.83
N THR A 15 -0.73 11.95 -5.96
CA THR A 15 0.68 11.93 -6.36
C THR A 15 0.92 10.76 -7.31
N LYS A 16 1.71 10.99 -8.35
CA LYS A 16 2.09 9.92 -9.26
C LYS A 16 2.96 8.88 -8.56
N TYR A 17 2.79 7.63 -8.95
CA TYR A 17 3.57 6.49 -8.47
C TYR A 17 4.68 6.18 -9.47
N ASP A 18 5.93 6.39 -9.05
CA ASP A 18 7.14 6.17 -9.85
C ASP A 18 7.72 4.76 -9.69
N GLY A 19 7.19 3.96 -8.76
CA GLY A 19 7.71 2.64 -8.39
C GLY A 19 8.61 2.62 -7.16
N ALA A 20 8.83 3.74 -6.47
CA ALA A 20 9.67 3.80 -5.27
C ALA A 20 8.88 3.76 -3.96
N ALA A 21 7.68 4.36 -3.94
CA ALA A 21 6.82 4.43 -2.75
C ALA A 21 6.16 3.07 -2.42
N ASP A 22 5.55 2.98 -1.24
CA ASP A 22 4.75 1.82 -0.85
C ASP A 22 3.54 1.64 -1.80
N PRO A 23 3.43 0.50 -2.51
CA PRO A 23 2.34 0.29 -3.46
C PRO A 23 0.97 0.13 -2.77
N MET A 24 0.91 -0.40 -1.55
CA MET A 24 -0.35 -0.53 -0.80
C MET A 24 -0.86 0.85 -0.39
N GLU A 25 0.03 1.73 0.05
CA GLU A 25 -0.31 3.10 0.42
C GLU A 25 -0.83 3.89 -0.79
N HIS A 26 -0.18 3.73 -1.95
CA HIS A 26 -0.65 4.33 -3.21
C HIS A 26 -2.04 3.81 -3.62
N LEU A 27 -2.21 2.49 -3.59
CA LEU A 27 -3.48 1.85 -3.92
C LEU A 27 -4.62 2.33 -3.02
N LEU A 28 -4.39 2.43 -1.71
CA LEU A 28 -5.41 2.90 -0.76
C LEU A 28 -5.81 4.35 -1.02
N ARG A 29 -4.85 5.24 -1.30
CA ARG A 29 -5.15 6.63 -1.69
C ARG A 29 -6.00 6.68 -2.96
N PHE A 30 -5.67 5.86 -3.95
CA PHE A 30 -6.46 5.75 -5.16
C PHE A 30 -7.87 5.21 -4.89
N GLU A 31 -8.03 4.16 -4.09
CA GLU A 31 -9.34 3.57 -3.77
C GLU A 31 -10.24 4.58 -3.03
N ASN A 32 -9.68 5.36 -2.11
CA ASN A 32 -10.40 6.45 -1.43
C ASN A 32 -10.85 7.53 -2.42
N ALA A 33 -9.97 7.96 -3.33
CA ALA A 33 -10.34 8.94 -4.33
C ALA A 33 -11.39 8.40 -5.31
N ALA A 34 -11.24 7.15 -5.74
CA ALA A 34 -12.20 6.47 -6.62
C ALA A 34 -13.58 6.33 -5.97
N LEU A 35 -13.65 6.13 -4.65
CA LEU A 35 -14.89 6.13 -3.89
C LEU A 35 -15.55 7.50 -3.90
N LEU A 36 -14.79 8.58 -3.64
CA LEU A 36 -15.28 9.96 -3.65
C LEU A 36 -15.81 10.37 -5.02
N HIS A 37 -15.12 9.95 -6.09
CA HIS A 37 -15.53 10.22 -7.47
C HIS A 37 -16.53 9.20 -8.03
N ARG A 38 -16.93 8.18 -7.24
CA ARG A 38 -17.89 7.12 -7.61
C ARG A 38 -17.52 6.39 -8.90
N TYR A 39 -16.25 6.06 -9.09
CA TYR A 39 -15.82 5.35 -10.30
C TYR A 39 -16.36 3.92 -10.37
N THR A 40 -16.82 3.53 -11.56
CA THR A 40 -17.09 2.14 -11.91
C THR A 40 -15.77 1.36 -12.05
N TYR A 41 -15.82 0.02 -12.05
CA TYR A 41 -14.62 -0.81 -12.19
C TYR A 41 -13.85 -0.53 -13.49
N GLY A 42 -14.55 -0.30 -14.61
CA GLY A 42 -13.91 0.04 -15.88
C GLY A 42 -13.18 1.39 -15.84
N ILE A 43 -13.78 2.39 -15.16
CA ILE A 43 -13.15 3.70 -14.95
C ILE A 43 -11.94 3.57 -14.03
N LYS A 44 -12.01 2.74 -12.96
CA LYS A 44 -10.90 2.54 -12.03
C LYS A 44 -9.63 2.09 -12.74
N CYS A 45 -9.68 1.10 -13.64
CA CYS A 45 -8.48 0.66 -14.37
C CYS A 45 -7.87 1.80 -15.18
N ARG A 46 -8.69 2.52 -15.95
CA ARG A 46 -8.23 3.58 -16.86
C ARG A 46 -7.63 4.75 -16.08
N VAL A 47 -8.28 5.18 -15.00
CA VAL A 47 -7.78 6.28 -14.15
C VAL A 47 -6.57 5.85 -13.33
N PHE A 48 -6.48 4.59 -12.88
CA PHE A 48 -5.32 4.14 -12.10
C PHE A 48 -4.03 4.24 -12.92
N ILE A 49 -4.06 3.94 -14.22
CA ILE A 49 -2.89 4.07 -15.11
C ILE A 49 -2.41 5.51 -15.21
N THR A 50 -3.31 6.50 -15.17
CA THR A 50 -2.92 7.92 -15.24
C THR A 50 -2.11 8.38 -14.02
N THR A 51 -2.10 7.56 -12.97
CA THR A 51 -1.36 7.81 -11.74
C THR A 51 0.06 7.27 -11.81
N PHE A 52 0.45 6.53 -12.84
CA PHE A 52 1.79 5.99 -12.98
C PHE A 52 2.77 6.99 -13.59
N ALA A 53 4.03 6.87 -13.18
CA ALA A 53 5.19 7.55 -13.74
C ALA A 53 6.40 6.61 -13.73
N GLY A 54 7.49 6.99 -14.40
CA GLY A 54 8.77 6.31 -14.30
C GLY A 54 8.68 4.79 -14.50
N ALA A 55 9.21 4.03 -13.54
CA ALA A 55 9.27 2.57 -13.62
C ALA A 55 7.87 1.91 -13.61
N ALA A 56 6.89 2.51 -12.94
CA ALA A 56 5.51 2.00 -12.95
C ALA A 56 4.85 2.11 -14.31
N GLN A 57 5.08 3.22 -15.02
CA GLN A 57 4.56 3.41 -16.37
C GLN A 57 5.25 2.46 -17.37
N GLN A 58 6.56 2.25 -17.24
CA GLN A 58 7.31 1.30 -18.07
C GLN A 58 6.81 -0.14 -17.87
N TRP A 59 6.62 -0.56 -16.61
CA TRP A 59 6.05 -1.86 -16.30
C TRP A 59 4.67 -2.06 -16.93
N PHE A 60 3.77 -1.08 -16.79
CA PHE A 60 2.43 -1.18 -17.38
C PHE A 60 2.49 -1.36 -18.91
N ASN A 61 3.37 -0.62 -19.58
CA ASN A 61 3.54 -0.70 -21.04
C ASN A 61 4.11 -2.05 -21.52
N GLN A 62 4.70 -2.84 -20.63
CA GLN A 62 5.24 -4.17 -20.93
C GLN A 62 4.20 -5.29 -20.73
N LEU A 63 3.03 -4.99 -20.16
CA LEU A 63 1.99 -5.98 -19.95
C LEU A 63 1.40 -6.44 -21.30
N PRO A 64 1.15 -7.75 -21.48
CA PRO A 64 0.44 -8.25 -22.65
C PRO A 64 -0.95 -7.61 -22.79
N VAL A 65 -1.37 -7.41 -24.03
CA VAL A 65 -2.75 -6.96 -24.31
C VAL A 65 -3.72 -7.99 -23.72
N GLY A 66 -4.70 -7.50 -22.96
CA GLY A 66 -5.69 -8.37 -22.30
C GLY A 66 -5.24 -8.96 -20.97
N ALA A 67 -4.04 -8.63 -20.47
CA ALA A 67 -3.57 -9.08 -19.15
C ALA A 67 -4.42 -8.54 -17.98
N ILE A 68 -5.22 -7.50 -18.21
CA ILE A 68 -6.09 -6.88 -17.20
C ILE A 68 -7.54 -6.96 -17.69
N GLY A 69 -8.29 -7.92 -17.17
CA GLY A 69 -9.73 -8.07 -17.39
C GLY A 69 -10.59 -7.37 -16.32
N SER A 70 -10.03 -7.13 -15.14
CA SER A 70 -10.73 -6.42 -14.04
C SER A 70 -9.80 -5.55 -13.21
N PHE A 71 -10.38 -4.62 -12.43
CA PHE A 71 -9.61 -3.82 -11.48
C PHE A 71 -8.98 -4.69 -10.38
N GLN A 72 -9.61 -5.81 -10.01
CA GLN A 72 -9.08 -6.74 -9.02
C GLN A 72 -7.81 -7.46 -9.52
N GLU A 73 -7.82 -7.91 -10.78
CA GLU A 73 -6.62 -8.46 -11.43
C GLU A 73 -5.53 -7.42 -11.53
N PHE A 74 -5.88 -6.19 -11.92
CA PHE A 74 -4.91 -5.11 -12.01
C PHE A 74 -4.26 -4.81 -10.65
N ARG A 75 -5.07 -4.72 -9.59
CA ARG A 75 -4.61 -4.55 -8.22
C ARG A 75 -3.63 -5.66 -7.82
N SER A 76 -3.96 -6.91 -8.14
CA SER A 76 -3.10 -8.06 -7.83
C SER A 76 -1.75 -7.97 -8.55
N LEU A 77 -1.77 -7.74 -9.87
CA LEU A 77 -0.57 -7.61 -10.69
C LEU A 77 0.32 -6.46 -10.22
N PHE A 78 -0.27 -5.30 -9.95
CA PHE A 78 0.45 -4.13 -9.43
C PHE A 78 1.12 -4.43 -8.08
N LEU A 79 0.36 -4.99 -7.14
CA LEU A 79 0.88 -5.31 -5.82
C LEU A 79 1.93 -6.42 -5.85
N HIS A 80 1.87 -7.33 -6.82
CA HIS A 80 2.87 -8.37 -7.05
C HIS A 80 4.16 -7.77 -7.62
N GLN A 81 4.05 -6.96 -8.68
CA GLN A 81 5.19 -6.31 -9.32
C GLN A 81 6.02 -5.48 -8.33
N PHE A 82 5.35 -4.68 -7.51
CA PHE A 82 6.01 -3.76 -6.57
C PHE A 82 6.11 -4.35 -5.15
N ALA A 83 5.98 -5.67 -4.99
CA ALA A 83 5.98 -6.32 -3.68
C ALA A 83 7.25 -6.01 -2.86
N SER A 84 8.41 -5.88 -3.50
CA SER A 84 9.69 -5.51 -2.86
C SER A 84 9.72 -4.08 -2.32
N ARG A 85 8.80 -3.22 -2.76
CA ARG A 85 8.64 -1.82 -2.34
C ARG A 85 7.59 -1.64 -1.26
N ARG A 86 6.86 -2.70 -0.90
CA ARG A 86 6.03 -2.68 0.29
C ARG A 86 6.94 -2.36 1.46
N LYS A 87 6.60 -1.32 2.23
CA LYS A 87 7.18 -1.18 3.56
C LYS A 87 6.83 -2.49 4.25
N LEU A 88 7.85 -3.26 4.59
CA LEU A 88 7.65 -4.44 5.41
C LEU A 88 6.91 -3.90 6.63
N ARG A 89 5.62 -4.24 6.77
CA ARG A 89 4.95 -4.00 8.05
C ARG A 89 5.84 -4.70 9.03
N LYS A 90 6.45 -3.92 9.91
CA LYS A 90 7.36 -4.40 10.93
C LYS A 90 6.65 -5.61 11.54
N THR A 91 7.18 -6.79 11.26
CA THR A 91 6.63 -8.05 11.76
C THR A 91 6.87 -8.09 13.26
N GLU A 92 6.25 -9.02 13.98
CA GLU A 92 6.56 -9.23 15.41
C GLU A 92 8.08 -9.34 15.66
N LEU A 93 8.84 -9.91 14.71
CA LEU A 93 10.31 -9.97 14.70
C LEU A 93 10.98 -8.59 14.80
N SER A 94 10.41 -7.56 14.18
CA SER A 94 10.90 -6.19 14.32
C SER A 94 10.62 -5.64 15.72
N LEU A 95 9.52 -6.02 16.36
CA LEU A 95 9.22 -5.63 17.74
C LEU A 95 10.18 -6.30 18.72
N PHE A 96 10.52 -7.59 18.52
CA PHE A 96 11.54 -8.31 19.30
C PHE A 96 12.95 -7.71 19.17
N ALA A 97 13.24 -7.00 18.07
CA ALA A 97 14.49 -6.29 17.88
C ALA A 97 14.55 -4.94 18.62
N VAL A 98 13.42 -4.40 19.08
CA VAL A 98 13.38 -3.19 19.92
C VAL A 98 13.73 -3.58 21.36
N ARG A 99 15.03 -3.67 21.66
CA ARG A 99 15.53 -3.78 23.03
C ARG A 99 15.87 -2.40 23.60
N GLN A 100 15.72 -2.26 24.91
CA GLN A 100 16.23 -1.10 25.63
C GLN A 100 17.76 -1.12 25.57
N LYS A 101 18.38 0.03 25.26
CA LYS A 101 19.85 0.16 25.28
C LYS A 101 20.32 0.46 26.71
N GLU A 102 21.58 0.15 27.02
CA GLU A 102 22.14 0.34 28.38
C GLU A 102 22.06 1.80 28.86
N ASP A 103 22.24 2.78 27.97
CA ASP A 103 22.20 4.21 28.31
C ASP A 103 20.85 4.89 27.98
N GLU A 104 19.81 4.12 27.68
CA GLU A 104 18.53 4.69 27.28
C GLU A 104 17.53 4.80 28.45
N PRO A 105 17.00 6.00 28.72
CA PRO A 105 15.97 6.15 29.74
C PRO A 105 14.69 5.40 29.33
N LEU A 106 14.09 4.72 30.31
CA LEU A 106 12.93 3.85 30.12
C LEU A 106 11.78 4.52 29.35
N LYS A 107 11.57 5.83 29.55
CA LYS A 107 10.54 6.61 28.87
C LYS A 107 10.75 6.67 27.35
N GLU A 108 11.99 6.83 26.91
CA GLU A 108 12.33 6.89 25.48
C GLU A 108 12.21 5.52 24.83
N TYR A 109 12.63 4.47 25.56
CA TYR A 109 12.42 3.09 25.13
C TYR A 109 10.92 2.79 24.93
N LEU A 110 10.08 3.09 25.92
CA LEU A 110 8.63 2.85 25.85
C LEU A 110 7.97 3.61 24.69
N GLN A 111 8.44 4.83 24.42
CA GLN A 111 7.96 5.61 23.28
C GLN A 111 8.30 4.92 21.95
N ARG A 112 9.55 4.48 21.76
CA ARG A 112 9.96 3.74 20.55
C ARG A 112 9.23 2.41 20.41
N PHE A 113 9.08 1.68 21.50
CA PHE A 113 8.37 0.39 21.53
C PHE A 113 6.90 0.56 21.14
N ASN A 114 6.20 1.54 21.71
CA ASN A 114 4.80 1.80 21.38
C ASN A 114 4.63 2.28 19.94
N THR A 115 5.52 3.13 19.42
CA THR A 115 5.50 3.53 18.01
C THR A 115 5.70 2.33 17.08
N ALA A 116 6.65 1.44 17.40
CA ALA A 116 6.86 0.22 16.63
C ALA A 116 5.67 -0.76 16.72
N ALA A 117 5.00 -0.85 17.88
CA ALA A 117 3.84 -1.70 18.09
C ALA A 117 2.61 -1.25 17.29
N LEU A 118 2.41 0.07 17.08
CA LEU A 118 1.34 0.61 16.23
C LEU A 118 1.51 0.28 14.74
N GLU A 119 2.72 -0.07 14.31
CA GLU A 119 3.04 -0.45 12.94
C GLU A 119 2.83 -1.96 12.68
N VAL A 120 2.60 -2.77 13.72
CA VAL A 120 2.26 -4.20 13.66
C VAL A 120 0.73 -4.35 13.58
N PRO A 121 0.15 -5.09 12.61
CA PRO A 121 -1.30 -5.34 12.57
C PRO A 121 -1.75 -6.14 13.80
N ALA A 122 -2.92 -5.80 14.36
CA ALA A 122 -3.50 -6.37 15.58
C ALA A 122 -3.82 -7.89 15.57
N ALA A 123 -3.48 -8.63 14.50
CA ALA A 123 -3.60 -10.09 14.46
C ALA A 123 -2.47 -10.82 15.22
N ALA A 124 -1.54 -10.07 15.81
CA ALA A 124 -0.43 -10.53 16.65
C ALA A 124 -0.72 -10.37 18.17
N GLN A 125 -2.00 -10.37 18.56
CA GLN A 125 -2.39 -10.08 19.94
C GLN A 125 -2.54 -11.35 20.81
N GLU A 126 -1.67 -12.34 20.62
CA GLU A 126 -1.57 -13.51 21.52
C GLU A 126 -0.17 -13.69 22.12
N VAL A 127 0.55 -12.59 22.41
CA VAL A 127 1.82 -12.67 23.17
C VAL A 127 1.85 -11.72 24.37
N LYS A 128 0.69 -11.28 24.89
CA LYS A 128 0.63 -10.41 26.09
C LYS A 128 0.44 -11.14 27.42
N ALA A 129 0.48 -12.47 27.46
CA ALA A 129 0.18 -13.23 28.69
C ALA A 129 1.30 -14.12 29.25
N SER A 130 2.51 -14.14 28.69
CA SER A 130 3.58 -15.07 29.16
C SER A 130 4.89 -14.42 29.61
N ALA A 131 4.97 -13.10 29.76
CA ALA A 131 6.19 -12.44 30.27
C ALA A 131 6.27 -12.33 31.81
N PHE A 132 5.31 -12.90 32.55
CA PHE A 132 5.35 -13.05 34.00
C PHE A 132 4.92 -14.46 34.41
N SER A 133 5.78 -15.45 34.18
CA SER A 133 5.82 -16.73 34.89
C SER A 133 7.25 -17.26 34.87
#